data_AF-A0A536ZVR8-F1
#
_entry.id   AF-A0A536ZVR8-F1
#
_cell.length_a   1.000
_cell.length_b   1.000
_cell.length_c   1.000
_cell.angle_alpha   90.00
_cell.angle_beta   90.00
_cell.angle_gamma   90.00
#
_symmetry.space_group_name_H-M   'P 1'
#
loop_
_entity.id
_entity.type
_entity.pdbx_description
1 polymer ?
#
loop_
_entity_poly.entity_id
_entity_poly.type
_entity_poly.pdbx_seq_one_letter_code
_entity_poly.pdbx_strand_id
1 'polypeptide(L)' 'LIHYAALDDRTNAGWPAFEAALKANGVKYQMYMYPNTNHGFHNDTTPRYDEAAAKLAWSRTVAFFKENLGT' A
#
# COMPACT_ATOMS: atom_id res chain seq x y z
N LEU A 1 -1.81 5.05 5.93
CA LEU A 1 -1.07 3.87 5.45
C LEU A 1 -1.49 3.59 4.01
N ILE A 2 -0.54 3.40 3.09
CA ILE A 2 -0.79 3.22 1.65
C ILE A 2 0.05 2.04 1.15
N HIS A 3 -0.57 1.11 0.40
CA HIS A 3 0.08 -0.10 -0.15
C HIS A 3 -0.05 -0.12 -1.67
N TYR A 4 1.08 -0.07 -2.40
CA TYR A 4 1.12 0.04 -3.86
C TYR A 4 1.84 -1.16 -4.48
N ALA A 5 1.35 -1.63 -5.62
CA ALA A 5 2.00 -2.69 -6.39
C ALA A 5 2.98 -2.08 -7.40
N ALA A 6 4.22 -2.57 -7.46
CA ALA A 6 5.25 -1.95 -8.30
C ALA A 6 4.93 -1.96 -9.80
N LEU A 7 4.14 -2.94 -10.28
CA LEU A 7 3.75 -3.08 -11.68
C LEU A 7 2.37 -2.48 -12.01
N ASP A 8 1.71 -1.82 -11.05
CA ASP A 8 0.40 -1.16 -11.29
C ASP A 8 0.58 0.25 -11.88
N ASP A 9 1.04 0.31 -13.14
CA ASP A 9 1.43 1.56 -13.82
C ASP A 9 0.32 2.62 -13.83
N ARG A 10 -0.94 2.20 -14.02
CA ARG A 10 -2.09 3.10 -14.08
C ARG A 10 -2.32 3.81 -12.75
N THR A 11 -2.24 3.09 -11.63
CA THR A 11 -2.37 3.68 -10.30
C THR A 11 -1.12 4.47 -9.93
N ASN A 12 0.06 3.93 -10.24
CA ASN A 12 1.35 4.53 -9.92
C ASN A 12 1.58 5.88 -10.63
N ALA A 13 0.99 6.08 -11.81
CA ALA A 13 1.02 7.37 -12.52
C ALA A 13 0.46 8.54 -11.69
N GLY A 14 -0.47 8.29 -10.77
CA GLY A 14 -1.03 9.31 -9.86
C GLY A 14 -0.21 9.56 -8.60
N TRP A 15 0.74 8.67 -8.27
CA TRP A 15 1.50 8.73 -7.02
C TRP A 15 2.29 10.05 -6.83
N PRO A 16 3.05 10.56 -7.83
CA PRO A 16 3.86 11.75 -7.62
C PRO A 16 3.05 12.99 -7.22
N ALA A 17 1.90 13.20 -7.88
CA ALA A 17 1.01 14.32 -7.57
C ALA A 17 0.34 14.15 -6.20
N PHE A 18 -0.06 12.92 -5.86
CA PHE A 18 -0.65 12.64 -4.56
C PHE A 18 0.35 12.82 -3.42
N GLU A 19 1.59 12.33 -3.57
CA GLU A 19 2.63 12.48 -2.55
C GLU A 19 3.00 13.96 -2.35
N ALA A 20 3.11 14.73 -3.42
CA ALA A 20 3.35 16.17 -3.34
C ALA A 20 2.24 16.88 -2.53
N ALA A 21 0.98 16.53 -2.76
CA ALA A 21 -0.14 17.10 -2.00
C ALA A 21 -0.11 16.69 -0.51
N LEU A 22 0.21 15.43 -0.20
CA LEU A 22 0.35 14.96 1.18
C LEU A 22 1.46 15.74 1.92
N LYS A 23 2.63 15.90 1.28
CA LYS A 23 3.76 16.65 1.82
C LYS A 23 3.42 18.13 2.01
N ALA A 24 2.80 18.76 1.01
CA ALA A 24 2.43 20.18 1.07
C ALA A 24 1.44 20.51 2.20
N ASN A 25 0.60 19.54 2.58
CA ASN A 25 -0.40 19.70 3.65
C ASN A 25 0.04 19.10 4.98
N GLY A 26 1.30 18.68 5.12
CA GLY A 26 1.82 18.12 6.37
C GLY A 26 1.11 16.84 6.83
N VAL A 27 0.53 16.08 5.90
CA VAL A 27 -0.19 14.84 6.22
C VAL A 27 0.81 13.78 6.65
N LYS A 28 0.63 13.20 7.85
CA LYS A 28 1.42 12.03 8.29
C LYS A 28 0.96 10.81 7.50
N TYR A 29 1.84 10.23 6.69
CA TYR A 29 1.56 9.00 5.94
C TYR A 29 2.74 8.03 5.97
N GLN A 30 2.45 6.79 5.60
CA GLN A 30 3.41 5.74 5.28
C GLN A 30 2.96 5.15 3.94
N MET A 31 3.88 5.03 2.99
CA MET A 31 3.65 4.36 1.71
C MET A 31 4.64 3.22 1.56
N TYR A 32 4.14 2.07 1.12
CA TYR A 32 4.95 0.90 0.81
C TYR A 32 4.68 0.45 -0.62
N MET A 33 5.76 0.34 -1.40
CA MET A 33 5.76 -0.21 -2.76
C MET A 33 6.23 -1.67 -2.70
N TYR A 34 5.45 -2.59 -3.26
CA TYR A 34 5.74 -4.02 -3.24
C TYR A 34 6.34 -4.45 -4.59
N PRO A 35 7.62 -4.89 -4.64
CA PRO A 35 8.26 -5.27 -5.89
C PRO A 35 7.61 -6.51 -6.52
N ASN A 36 7.64 -6.61 -7.85
CA ASN A 36 7.12 -7.74 -8.63
C ASN A 36 5.62 -8.04 -8.47
N THR A 37 4.84 -7.13 -7.88
CA THR A 37 3.40 -7.31 -7.71
C THR A 37 2.60 -6.46 -8.68
N ASN A 38 1.43 -6.98 -9.07
CA ASN A 38 0.41 -6.26 -9.84
C ASN A 38 -0.74 -5.79 -8.95
N HIS A 39 -1.63 -4.98 -9.52
CA HIS A 39 -2.89 -4.61 -8.86
C HIS A 39 -3.63 -5.84 -8.32
N GLY A 40 -4.09 -5.74 -7.07
CA GLY A 40 -4.80 -6.83 -6.41
C GLY A 40 -3.91 -7.97 -5.90
N PHE A 41 -2.63 -7.71 -5.60
CA PHE A 41 -1.70 -8.72 -5.05
C PHE A 41 -2.18 -9.38 -3.74
N HIS A 42 -3.10 -8.75 -3.01
CA HIS A 42 -3.70 -9.31 -1.80
C HIS A 42 -4.92 -10.21 -2.08
N ASN A 43 -5.44 -10.24 -3.31
CA ASN A 43 -6.62 -11.04 -3.64
C ASN A 43 -6.22 -12.48 -3.98
N ASP A 44 -6.34 -13.36 -2.98
CA ASP A 44 -6.03 -14.79 -3.00
C ASP A 44 -6.93 -15.65 -3.91
N THR A 45 -7.99 -15.07 -4.47
CA THR A 45 -8.86 -15.73 -5.46
C THR A 45 -8.41 -15.51 -6.91
N THR A 46 -7.28 -14.82 -7.13
CA THR A 46 -6.80 -14.45 -8.47
C THR A 46 -5.36 -14.89 -8.72
N PRO A 47 -4.95 -15.07 -9.99
CA PRO A 47 -3.56 -15.39 -10.34
C PRO A 47 -2.53 -14.30 -9.99
N ARG A 48 -2.97 -13.11 -9.57
CA ARG A 48 -2.11 -11.98 -9.18
C ARG A 48 -1.70 -12.02 -7.72
N TYR A 49 -2.25 -12.95 -6.94
CA TYR A 49 -1.94 -13.11 -5.53
C TYR A 49 -0.44 -13.30 -5.32
N ASP A 50 0.13 -12.49 -4.44
CA ASP A 50 1.49 -12.65 -3.95
C ASP A 50 1.43 -12.81 -2.43
N GLU A 51 1.65 -14.03 -1.94
CA GLU A 51 1.48 -14.37 -0.52
C GLU A 51 2.42 -13.58 0.40
N ALA A 52 3.66 -13.34 -0.03
CA ALA A 52 4.64 -12.62 0.77
C ALA A 52 4.26 -11.15 0.91
N ALA A 53 3.93 -10.49 -0.20
CA ALA A 53 3.47 -9.11 -0.21
C ALA A 53 2.14 -8.95 0.52
N ALA A 54 1.18 -9.87 0.32
CA ALA A 54 -0.11 -9.86 0.99
C ALA A 54 0.05 -9.94 2.51
N LYS A 55 0.80 -10.93 3.03
CA LYS A 55 1.06 -11.07 4.46
C LYS A 55 1.76 -9.86 5.06
N LEU A 56 2.73 -9.28 4.33
CA LEU A 56 3.44 -8.08 4.79
C LEU A 56 2.56 -6.83 4.77
N ALA A 57 1.72 -6.64 3.76
CA ALA A 57 0.73 -5.56 3.73
C ALA A 57 -0.28 -5.70 4.87
N TRP A 58 -0.77 -6.92 5.11
CA TRP A 58 -1.72 -7.19 6.19
C TRP A 58 -1.11 -6.93 7.57
N SER A 59 0.12 -7.39 7.82
CA SER A 59 0.79 -7.17 9.12
C SER A 59 0.98 -5.67 9.41
N ARG A 60 1.38 -4.88 8.40
CA ARG A 60 1.47 -3.41 8.49
C ARG A 60 0.11 -2.76 8.76
N THR A 61 -0.94 -3.25 8.12
CA THR A 61 -2.32 -2.75 8.34
C THR A 61 -2.80 -3.00 9.76
N VAL A 62 -2.62 -4.22 10.27
CA VAL A 62 -2.99 -4.56 11.65
C VAL A 62 -2.16 -3.76 12.66
N ALA A 63 -0.85 -3.58 12.41
CA ALA A 63 0.00 -2.75 13.25
C ALA A 63 -0.46 -1.28 13.26
N PHE A 64 -0.79 -0.73 12.10
CA PHE A 64 -1.34 0.62 11.98
C PHE A 64 -2.65 0.77 12.76
N PHE A 65 -3.57 -0.20 12.69
CA PHE A 65 -4.79 -0.15 13.50
C PHE A 65 -4.52 -0.24 15.00
N LYS A 66 -3.59 -1.09 15.45
CA LYS A 66 -3.20 -1.14 16.87
C LYS A 66 -2.65 0.19 17.36
N GLU A 67 -1.82 0.86 16.56
CA GLU A 67 -1.25 2.17 16.92
C GLU A 67 -2.30 3.29 16.98
N ASN A 68 -3.36 3.24 16.16
CA ASN A 68 -4.26 4.38 15.96
C ASN A 68 -5.68 4.16 16.51
N LEU A 69 -6.10 2.92 16.77
CA LEU A 69 -7.46 2.56 17.22
C LEU A 69 -7.48 1.76 18.52
N GLY A 70 -6.32 1.25 18.97
CA GLY A 70 -6.24 0.50 20.23
C GLY A 70 -6.55 1.42 21.41
N THR A 71 -7.67 1.14 22.09
CA THR A 71 -7.95 1.64 23.45
C THR A 71 -7.03 0.97 24.47
#